data_AF-A0A4R7WFD5-F1
#
_entry.id   AF-A0A4R7WFD5-F1
#
_cell.length_a   1.000
_cell.length_b   1.000
_cell.length_c   1.000
_cell.angle_alpha   90.00
_cell.angle_beta   90.00
_cell.angle_gamma   90.00
#
_symmetry.space_group_name_H-M   'P 1'
#
loop_
_entity.id
_entity.type
_entity.pdbx_description
1 polymer ?
#
loop_
_entity_poly.entity_id
_entity_poly.type
_entity_poly.pdbx_seq_one_letter_code
_entity_poly.pdbx_strand_id
1 'polypeptide(L)'
;MLTAALIFLFTITLVIWRSKGVGVGWSATFGAVLALLFGVVNLGDTPQVWRIIWNATGTFIALIVISVDRGLLSIDASQAHGQRQEAMIDAHVIGSDLGPKITLIGSLATLLWLHVLAGKGVTLGWGYYVGVGVVLTLPVLLITLAALVVRLSI
;
A
#
# COMPACT_ATOMS: atom_id res chain seq x y z
N MET A 1 8.32 10.64 -26.68
CA MET A 1 8.80 9.64 -25.68
C MET A 1 9.83 10.23 -24.71
N LEU A 2 10.87 10.94 -25.17
CA LEU A 2 11.86 11.57 -24.28
C LEU A 2 11.24 12.55 -23.27
N THR A 3 10.33 13.44 -23.72
CA THR A 3 9.60 14.38 -22.87
C THR A 3 8.79 13.67 -21.79
N ALA A 4 8.11 12.58 -22.14
CA ALA A 4 7.36 11.76 -21.20
C ALA A 4 8.26 11.12 -20.14
N ALA A 5 9.41 10.58 -20.55
CA ALA A 5 10.38 9.99 -19.64
C ALA A 5 10.96 11.03 -18.67
N LEU A 6 11.25 12.25 -19.14
CA LEU A 6 11.73 13.34 -18.28
C LEU A 6 10.69 13.77 -17.25
N ILE A 7 9.43 13.96 -17.67
CA ILE A 7 8.33 14.30 -16.75
C ILE A 7 8.11 13.18 -15.73
N PHE A 8 8.17 11.92 -16.18
CA PHE A 8 8.03 10.76 -15.30
C PHE A 8 9.15 10.70 -14.26
N LEU A 9 10.42 10.78 -14.68
CA LEU A 9 11.57 10.75 -13.79
C LEU A 9 11.56 11.92 -12.81
N PHE A 10 11.21 13.11 -13.28
CA PHE A 10 11.07 14.28 -12.44
C PHE A 10 9.96 14.09 -11.38
N THR A 11 8.79 13.59 -11.79
CA THR A 11 7.66 13.32 -10.89
C THR A 11 8.00 12.24 -9.87
N ILE A 12 8.64 11.15 -10.29
CA ILE A 12 9.10 10.07 -9.40
C ILE A 12 10.15 10.59 -8.42
N THR A 13 11.07 11.44 -8.88
CA THR A 13 12.08 12.06 -8.00
C THR A 13 11.39 12.90 -6.93
N LEU A 14 10.39 13.71 -7.27
CA LEU A 14 9.62 14.48 -6.28
C LEU A 14 8.83 13.58 -5.30
N VAL A 15 8.26 12.49 -5.79
CA VAL A 15 7.51 11.54 -4.95
C VAL A 15 8.42 10.79 -3.98
N ILE A 16 9.61 10.37 -4.43
CA ILE A 16 10.58 9.64 -3.59
C ILE A 16 11.31 10.60 -2.65
N TRP A 17 11.74 11.76 -3.14
CA TRP A 17 12.46 12.78 -2.38
C TRP A 17 11.50 13.64 -1.55
N ARG A 18 10.56 12.97 -0.89
CA ARG A 18 9.46 13.46 -0.06
C ARG A 18 9.88 14.70 0.74
N SER A 19 9.77 15.87 0.12
CA SER A 19 10.20 17.15 0.70
C SER A 19 9.30 17.45 1.89
N LYS A 20 9.90 17.86 3.00
CA LYS A 20 9.29 17.96 4.33
C LYS A 20 7.97 18.77 4.29
N GLY A 21 6.84 18.08 4.13
CA GLY A 21 5.49 18.66 4.13
C GLY A 21 4.70 18.53 2.83
N VAL A 22 5.32 18.17 1.69
CA VAL A 22 4.59 17.98 0.43
C VAL A 22 3.98 16.57 0.40
N GLY A 23 2.66 16.49 0.45
CA GLY A 23 1.94 15.23 0.30
C GLY A 23 2.15 14.62 -1.09
N VAL A 24 2.20 13.28 -1.17
CA VAL A 24 2.40 12.54 -2.43
C VAL A 24 1.40 12.97 -3.51
N GLY A 25 0.17 13.30 -3.11
CA GLY A 25 -0.87 13.82 -4.01
C GLY A 25 -0.46 15.09 -4.74
N TRP A 26 0.18 16.06 -4.06
CA TRP A 26 0.60 17.33 -4.68
C TRP A 26 1.68 17.12 -5.73
N SER A 27 2.69 16.29 -5.43
CA SER A 27 3.74 15.95 -6.39
C SER A 27 3.18 15.20 -7.60
N ALA A 28 2.24 14.28 -7.39
CA ALA A 28 1.59 13.54 -8.47
C ALA A 28 0.69 14.44 -9.34
N THR A 29 -0.10 15.33 -8.74
CA THR A 29 -0.93 16.30 -9.46
C THR A 29 -0.07 17.27 -10.27
N PHE A 30 1.06 17.73 -9.72
CA PHE A 30 2.00 18.58 -10.46
C PHE A 30 2.57 17.87 -11.69
N GLY A 31 3.00 16.62 -11.54
CA GLY A 31 3.46 15.79 -12.65
C GLY A 31 2.38 15.57 -13.72
N ALA A 32 1.13 15.34 -13.31
CA ALA A 32 0.00 15.18 -14.23
C ALA A 32 -0.31 16.48 -15.00
N VAL A 33 -0.28 17.64 -14.33
CA VAL A 33 -0.47 18.95 -14.98
C VAL A 33 0.65 19.21 -15.99
N LEU A 34 1.91 18.95 -15.63
CA LEU A 34 3.03 19.05 -16.58
C LEU A 34 2.82 18.12 -17.78
N ALA A 35 2.38 16.89 -17.55
CA ALA A 35 2.13 15.93 -18.64
C ALA A 35 1.01 16.41 -19.60
N LEU A 36 -0.03 17.07 -19.08
CA LEU A 36 -1.09 17.70 -19.89
C LEU A 36 -0.56 18.92 -20.65
N LEU A 37 0.19 19.81 -19.99
CA LEU A 37 0.74 21.03 -20.61
C LEU A 37 1.71 20.73 -21.75
N PHE A 38 2.55 19.71 -21.58
CA PHE A 38 3.50 19.28 -22.62
C PHE A 38 2.87 18.35 -23.67
N GLY A 39 1.55 18.13 -23.63
CA GLY A 39 0.82 17.30 -24.60
C GLY A 39 1.22 15.83 -24.58
N VAL A 40 1.84 15.36 -23.50
CA VAL A 40 2.24 13.95 -23.32
C VAL A 40 1.02 13.09 -23.00
N VAL A 41 0.01 13.67 -22.36
CA VAL A 41 -1.27 13.04 -22.03
C VAL A 41 -2.39 13.86 -22.65
N ASN A 42 -3.31 13.20 -23.37
CA ASN A 42 -4.52 13.85 -23.86
C ASN A 42 -5.67 13.64 -22.89
N LEU A 43 -6.52 14.67 -22.76
CA LEU A 43 -7.74 14.56 -21.95
C LEU A 43 -8.68 13.46 -22.46
N GLY A 44 -8.64 13.18 -23.76
CA GLY A 44 -9.41 12.09 -24.39
C GLY A 44 -9.04 10.68 -23.92
N ASP A 45 -7.82 10.49 -23.41
CA ASP A 45 -7.36 9.19 -22.89
C ASP A 45 -7.75 8.98 -21.42
N THR A 46 -8.11 10.06 -20.70
CA THR A 46 -8.48 10.06 -19.27
C THR A 46 -9.60 9.06 -18.95
N PRO A 47 -10.71 8.99 -19.71
CA PRO A 47 -11.79 8.03 -19.43
C PRO A 47 -11.35 6.57 -19.58
N GLN A 48 -10.46 6.28 -20.53
CA GLN A 48 -9.93 4.93 -20.70
C GLN A 48 -9.02 4.54 -19.53
N VAL A 49 -8.11 5.43 -19.14
CA VAL A 49 -7.23 5.23 -17.98
C VAL A 49 -8.06 5.04 -16.71
N TRP A 50 -9.07 5.89 -16.50
CA TRP A 50 -10.01 5.79 -15.39
C TRP A 50 -10.68 4.41 -15.33
N ARG A 51 -11.18 3.90 -16.46
CA ARG A 51 -11.83 2.59 -16.52
C ARG A 51 -10.89 1.44 -16.15
N ILE A 52 -9.59 1.56 -16.44
CA ILE A 52 -8.59 0.54 -16.11
C ILE A 52 -8.28 0.56 -14.61
N ILE A 53 -8.17 1.74 -14.00
CA ILE A 53 -7.69 1.88 -12.61
C ILE A 53 -8.82 1.90 -11.57
N TRP A 54 -10.02 2.37 -11.92
CA TRP A 54 -11.10 2.64 -10.95
C TRP A 54 -11.47 1.43 -10.10
N ASN A 55 -11.61 0.24 -10.70
CA ASN A 55 -11.95 -0.97 -9.96
C ASN A 55 -10.86 -1.35 -8.94
N ALA A 56 -9.59 -1.23 -9.34
CA ALA A 56 -8.45 -1.52 -8.46
C ALA A 56 -8.33 -0.49 -7.34
N THR A 57 -8.44 0.81 -7.67
CA THR A 57 -8.40 1.91 -6.68
C THR A 57 -9.56 1.82 -5.69
N GLY A 58 -10.78 1.59 -6.18
CA GLY A 58 -11.97 1.44 -5.35
C GLY A 58 -11.88 0.24 -4.42
N THR A 59 -11.38 -0.90 -4.93
CA THR A 59 -11.15 -2.10 -4.10
C THR A 59 -10.10 -1.81 -3.02
N PHE A 60 -8.99 -1.16 -3.38
CA PHE A 60 -7.93 -0.79 -2.43
C PHE A 60 -8.44 0.13 -1.33
N ILE A 61 -9.20 1.18 -1.68
CA ILE A 61 -9.83 2.08 -0.71
C ILE A 61 -10.82 1.32 0.18
N ALA A 62 -11.68 0.48 -0.39
CA ALA A 62 -12.64 -0.31 0.38
C ALA A 62 -11.95 -1.25 1.38
N LEU A 63 -10.85 -1.90 0.99
CA LEU A 63 -10.07 -2.75 1.88
C LEU A 63 -9.42 -1.96 3.03
N ILE A 64 -8.88 -0.77 2.75
CA ILE A 64 -8.34 0.11 3.78
C ILE A 64 -9.43 0.51 4.76
N VAL A 65 -10.56 1.01 4.26
CA VAL A 65 -11.70 1.45 5.07
C VAL A 65 -12.21 0.30 5.94
N ILE A 66 -12.48 -0.88 5.34
CA ILE A 66 -12.96 -2.05 6.10
C ILE A 66 -11.95 -2.49 7.17
N SER A 67 -10.66 -2.55 6.83
CA SER A 67 -9.62 -3.00 7.74
C SER A 67 -9.48 -2.04 8.93
N VAL A 68 -9.34 -0.74 8.63
CA VAL A 68 -9.10 0.29 9.64
C VAL A 68 -10.34 0.54 10.47
N ASP A 69 -11.52 0.69 9.87
CA ASP A 69 -12.76 0.98 10.60
C ASP A 69 -13.12 -0.16 11.55
N ARG A 70 -13.04 -1.42 11.09
CA ARG A 70 -13.32 -2.57 11.98
C ARG A 70 -12.31 -2.65 13.12
N GLY A 71 -11.04 -2.36 12.85
CA GLY A 71 -10.01 -2.27 13.87
C GLY A 71 -10.35 -1.22 14.93
N LEU A 72 -10.59 0.01 14.49
CA LEU A 72 -10.90 1.13 15.38
C LEU A 72 -12.18 0.89 16.18
N LEU A 73 -13.24 0.34 15.57
CA LEU A 73 -14.48 -0.02 16.27
C LEU A 73 -14.24 -1.08 17.36
N SER A 74 -13.38 -2.06 17.10
CA SER A 74 -13.04 -3.09 18.10
C SER A 74 -12.23 -2.52 19.27
N ILE A 75 -11.37 -1.54 19.00
CA ILE A 75 -10.58 -0.83 20.00
C ILE A 75 -11.49 0.05 20.85
N ASP A 76 -12.41 0.77 20.23
CA ASP A 76 -13.39 1.61 20.94
C ASP A 76 -14.31 0.77 21.85
N ALA A 77 -14.78 -0.39 21.36
CA ALA A 77 -15.57 -1.34 22.13
C ALA A 77 -14.82 -1.96 23.33
N SER A 78 -13.48 -1.93 23.32
CA SER A 78 -12.66 -2.50 24.40
C SER A 78 -12.60 -1.62 25.66
N GLN A 79 -13.13 -0.39 25.60
CA GLN A 79 -13.02 0.63 26.66
C GLN A 79 -11.58 0.86 27.16
N ALA A 80 -10.59 0.59 26.31
CA ALA A 80 -9.20 0.92 26.58
C ALA A 80 -8.99 2.43 26.36
N HIS A 81 -8.42 3.10 27.37
CA HIS A 81 -8.11 4.53 27.31
C HIS A 81 -6.62 4.80 27.59
N GLY A 82 -6.13 5.94 27.09
CA GLY A 82 -4.74 6.38 27.24
C GLY A 82 -3.76 5.46 26.51
N GLN A 83 -2.64 5.14 27.16
CA GLN A 83 -1.53 4.38 26.56
C GLN A 83 -1.95 3.02 25.96
N ARG A 84 -2.97 2.35 26.53
CA ARG A 84 -3.47 1.07 25.99
C ARG A 84 -4.17 1.23 24.64
N GLN A 85 -4.90 2.33 24.45
CA GLN A 85 -5.56 2.62 23.18
C GLN A 85 -4.53 2.88 22.07
N GLU A 86 -3.50 3.66 22.37
CA GLU A 86 -2.39 3.93 21.44
C GLU A 86 -1.64 2.65 21.06
N ALA A 87 -1.37 1.78 22.04
CA ALA A 87 -0.75 0.48 21.80
C ALA A 87 -1.61 -0.41 20.88
N MET A 88 -2.93 -0.41 21.06
CA MET A 88 -3.84 -1.17 20.21
C MET A 88 -3.94 -0.60 18.79
N ILE A 89 -3.88 0.72 18.63
CA ILE A 89 -3.82 1.38 17.32
C ILE A 89 -2.53 0.98 16.60
N ASP A 90 -1.37 1.10 17.27
CA ASP A 90 -0.07 0.74 16.70
C ASP A 90 -0.03 -0.76 16.32
N ALA A 91 -0.53 -1.64 17.20
CA ALA A 91 -0.61 -3.08 16.93
C ALA A 91 -1.57 -3.40 15.77
N HIS A 92 -2.69 -2.69 15.66
CA HIS A 92 -3.63 -2.85 14.57
C HIS A 92 -3.00 -2.46 13.22
N VAL A 93 -2.29 -1.32 13.17
CA VAL A 93 -1.56 -0.89 11.96
C VAL A 93 -0.55 -1.94 11.54
N ILE A 94 0.28 -2.45 12.47
CA ILE A 94 1.26 -3.52 12.20
C ILE A 94 0.57 -4.77 11.64
N GLY A 95 -0.52 -5.21 12.30
CA GLY A 95 -1.27 -6.40 11.89
C GLY A 95 -1.92 -6.26 10.51
N SER A 96 -2.48 -5.08 10.21
CA SER A 96 -3.15 -4.80 8.94
C SER A 96 -2.20 -4.73 7.74
N ASP A 97 -0.94 -4.35 7.93
CA ASP A 97 0.06 -4.30 6.85
C ASP A 97 0.79 -5.64 6.65
N LEU A 98 1.21 -6.29 7.74
CA LEU A 98 1.98 -7.52 7.68
C LEU A 98 1.10 -8.76 7.51
N GLY A 99 -0.02 -8.82 8.23
CA GLY A 99 -0.90 -9.99 8.29
C GLY A 99 -1.37 -10.51 6.93
N PRO A 100 -1.81 -9.64 5.99
CA PRO A 100 -2.30 -10.11 4.70
C PRO A 100 -1.24 -10.85 3.87
N LYS A 101 0.05 -10.55 4.04
CA LYS A 101 1.16 -11.14 3.25
C LYS A 101 1.27 -12.67 3.38
N ILE A 102 0.66 -13.26 4.41
CA ILE A 102 0.61 -14.72 4.62
C ILE A 102 -0.27 -15.41 3.56
N THR A 103 -1.28 -14.71 3.04
CA THR A 103 -2.24 -15.28 2.08
C THR A 103 -1.98 -14.79 0.65
N LEU A 104 -2.29 -15.63 -0.35
CA LEU A 104 -2.13 -15.27 -1.77
C LEU A 104 -2.98 -14.05 -2.19
N ILE A 105 -4.09 -13.83 -1.50
CA ILE A 105 -5.04 -12.74 -1.74
C ILE A 105 -4.57 -11.45 -1.04
N GLY A 106 -3.56 -11.56 -0.17
CA GLY A 106 -3.17 -10.58 0.84
C GLY A 106 -3.06 -9.14 0.39
N SER A 107 -2.47 -8.89 -0.77
CA SER A 107 -2.45 -7.54 -1.33
C SER A 107 -2.61 -7.56 -2.83
N LEU A 108 -3.28 -6.55 -3.38
CA LEU A 108 -3.40 -6.34 -4.82
C LEU A 108 -2.01 -6.28 -5.49
N ALA A 109 -0.99 -5.75 -4.79
CA ALA A 109 0.39 -5.75 -5.24
C ALA A 109 0.95 -7.18 -5.42
N THR A 110 0.61 -8.10 -4.53
CA THR A 110 1.00 -9.51 -4.63
C THR A 110 0.36 -10.16 -5.85
N LEU A 111 -0.94 -9.95 -6.06
CA LEU A 111 -1.65 -10.49 -7.22
C LEU A 111 -1.09 -9.92 -8.54
N LEU A 112 -0.80 -8.62 -8.59
CA LEU A 112 -0.15 -7.99 -9.74
C LEU A 112 1.24 -8.60 -10.00
N TRP A 113 2.02 -8.83 -8.95
CA TRP A 113 3.34 -9.43 -9.07
C TRP A 113 3.29 -10.88 -9.55
N LEU A 114 2.38 -11.69 -9.00
CA LEU A 114 2.15 -13.06 -9.44
C LEU A 114 1.69 -13.11 -10.90
N HIS A 115 0.85 -12.16 -11.33
CA HIS A 115 0.46 -12.01 -12.74
C HIS A 115 1.66 -11.67 -13.64
N VAL A 116 2.54 -10.76 -13.22
CA VAL A 116 3.78 -10.42 -13.95
C VAL A 116 4.73 -11.62 -14.04
N LEU A 117 4.88 -12.41 -12.96
CA LEU A 117 5.70 -13.62 -12.94
C LEU A 117 5.14 -14.70 -13.86
N ALA A 118 3.82 -14.88 -13.87
CA ALA A 118 3.15 -15.81 -14.78
C ALA A 118 3.40 -15.44 -16.25
N GLY A 119 3.40 -14.14 -16.58
CA GLY A 119 3.78 -13.63 -17.90
C GLY A 119 5.24 -13.91 -18.31
N LYS A 120 6.11 -14.25 -17.35
CA LYS A 120 7.51 -14.66 -17.57
C LYS A 120 7.71 -16.18 -17.50
N GLY A 121 6.62 -16.97 -17.47
CA GLY A 121 6.67 -18.43 -17.38
C GLY A 121 6.98 -18.98 -15.99
N VAL A 122 6.98 -18.13 -14.95
CA VAL A 122 7.21 -18.54 -13.56
C VAL A 122 5.87 -18.58 -12.83
N THR A 123 5.37 -19.78 -12.53
CA THR A 123 4.13 -19.97 -11.76
C THR A 123 4.47 -20.42 -10.34
N LEU A 124 4.02 -19.65 -9.34
CA LEU A 124 4.10 -20.06 -7.94
C LEU A 124 2.82 -20.79 -7.53
N GLY A 125 2.99 -21.98 -6.95
CA GLY A 125 1.87 -22.71 -6.34
C GLY A 125 1.38 -22.04 -5.06
N TRP A 126 0.09 -22.18 -4.77
CA TRP A 126 -0.55 -21.55 -3.61
C TRP A 126 0.12 -21.93 -2.28
N GLY A 127 0.39 -23.23 -2.08
CA GLY A 127 1.02 -23.73 -0.86
C GLY A 127 2.48 -23.26 -0.69
N TYR A 128 3.23 -23.13 -1.78
CA TYR A 128 4.61 -22.63 -1.73
C TYR A 128 4.64 -21.18 -1.25
N TYR A 129 3.79 -20.33 -1.84
CA TYR A 129 3.69 -18.93 -1.44
C TYR A 129 3.27 -18.78 0.01
N VAL A 130 2.22 -19.49 0.45
CA VAL A 130 1.76 -19.44 1.85
C VAL A 130 2.87 -19.92 2.78
N GLY A 131 3.59 -20.99 2.45
CA GLY A 131 4.72 -21.48 3.22
C GLY A 131 5.82 -20.42 3.40
N VAL A 132 6.25 -19.80 2.30
CA VAL A 132 7.23 -18.70 2.35
C VAL A 132 6.70 -17.49 3.13
N GLY A 133 5.43 -17.13 2.92
CA GLY A 133 4.76 -16.04 3.62
C GLY A 133 4.70 -16.27 5.13
N VAL A 134 4.35 -17.47 5.59
CA VAL A 134 4.35 -17.83 7.02
C VAL A 134 5.78 -17.74 7.60
N VAL A 135 6.76 -18.35 6.91
CA VAL A 135 8.15 -18.40 7.39
C VAL A 135 8.78 -17.01 7.50
N LEU A 136 8.43 -16.07 6.61
CA LEU A 136 8.97 -14.72 6.64
C LEU A 136 8.13 -13.76 7.50
N THR A 137 6.81 -13.78 7.37
CA THR A 137 5.93 -12.80 8.02
C THR A 137 5.80 -13.04 9.52
N LEU A 138 5.73 -14.30 10.00
CA LEU A 138 5.58 -14.55 11.44
C LEU A 138 6.76 -14.02 12.26
N PRO A 139 8.04 -14.30 11.92
CA PRO A 139 9.17 -13.75 12.66
C PRO A 139 9.19 -12.22 12.63
N VAL A 140 8.93 -11.62 11.47
CA VAL A 140 8.89 -10.16 11.33
C VAL A 140 7.76 -9.57 12.19
N LEU A 141 6.57 -10.17 12.17
CA LEU A 141 5.44 -9.73 12.99
C LEU A 141 5.78 -9.81 14.48
N LEU A 142 6.35 -10.92 14.93
CA LEU A 142 6.73 -11.11 16.34
C LEU A 142 7.79 -10.10 16.78
N ILE A 143 8.83 -9.89 15.97
CA ILE A 143 9.89 -8.91 16.27
C ILE A 143 9.31 -7.50 16.30
N THR A 144 8.42 -7.16 15.35
CA THR A 144 7.81 -5.82 15.28
C THR A 144 6.90 -5.56 16.48
N LEU A 145 6.10 -6.55 16.89
CA LEU A 145 5.27 -6.46 18.09
C LEU A 145 6.10 -6.39 19.37
N ALA A 146 7.20 -7.16 19.47
CA ALA A 146 8.13 -7.07 20.59
C ALA A 146 8.78 -5.68 20.67
N ALA A 147 9.18 -5.11 19.53
CA ALA A 147 9.71 -3.76 19.47
C ALA A 147 8.68 -2.70 19.91
N LEU A 148 7.39 -2.89 19.56
CA LEU A 148 6.31 -2.05 20.06
C LEU A 148 6.17 -2.15 21.58
N VAL A 149 6.19 -3.36 22.14
CA VAL A 149 6.13 -3.58 23.60
C VAL A 149 7.29 -2.87 24.30
N VAL A 150 8.52 -3.00 23.79
CA VAL A 150 9.69 -2.32 24.34
C VAL A 150 9.53 -0.81 24.28
N ARG A 151 9.09 -0.26 23.12
CA ARG A 151 8.87 1.19 22.96
C ARG A 151 7.87 1.74 23.96
N LEU A 152 6.80 1.01 24.26
CA LEU A 152 5.78 1.43 25.21
C LEU A 152 6.19 1.28 26.67
N SER A 153 7.25 0.52 26.94
CA SER A 153 7.78 0.27 28.29
C SER A 153 8.82 1.29 28.75
N ILE A 154 9.25 2.18 27.84
CA ILE A 154 10.20 3.28 28.07
C ILE A 154 9.41 4.58 28.24
#